data_AF-A0A9D2BYR7-F1
#
_entry.id   AF-A0A9D2BYR7-F1
#
_cell.length_a   1.000
_cell.length_b   1.000
_cell.length_c   1.000
_cell.angle_alpha   90.00
_cell.angle_beta   90.00
_cell.angle_gamma   90.00
#
_symmetry.space_group_name_H-M   'P 1'
#
loop_
_entity.id
_entity.type
_entity.pdbx_description
1 polymer ?
#
loop_
_entity_poly.entity_id
_entity_poly.type
_entity_poly.pdbx_seq_one_letter_code
_entity_poly.pdbx_strand_id
1 'polypeptide(L)' 'QVEEKGTGRYLRVDTKGFPFVLLWSKPGIPDFVCIEPWMGYPGPGHDLMGRPGAMELAPGASFSRTQRITVGV' A
#
# COMPACT_ATOMS: atom_id res chain seq x y z
N GLN A 1 -11.08 -2.67 2.23
CA GLN A 1 -11.81 -2.22 3.44
C GLN A 1 -11.53 -3.22 4.54
N VAL A 2 -11.26 -2.74 5.75
CA VAL A 2 -11.26 -3.55 6.97
C VAL A 2 -12.41 -3.06 7.84
N GLU A 3 -13.18 -3.99 8.39
CA GLU A 3 -14.40 -3.72 9.13
C GLU A 3 -14.39 -4.49 10.44
N GLU A 4 -14.77 -3.81 11.51
CA GLU A 4 -14.95 -4.43 12.81
C GLU A 4 -16.32 -5.13 12.85
N LYS A 5 -16.27 -6.46 12.89
CA LYS A 5 -17.45 -7.32 12.83
C LYS A 5 -18.50 -6.92 13.86
N GLY A 6 -19.74 -6.79 13.39
CA GLY A 6 -20.90 -6.53 14.25
C GLY A 6 -21.10 -5.07 14.67
N THR A 7 -20.15 -4.17 14.36
CA THR A 7 -20.28 -2.74 14.69
C THR A 7 -20.65 -1.86 13.49
N GLY A 8 -20.37 -2.31 12.26
CA GLY A 8 -20.48 -1.49 11.05
C GLY A 8 -19.32 -0.50 10.85
N ARG A 9 -18.45 -0.32 11.86
CA ARG A 9 -17.28 0.57 11.78
C ARG A 9 -16.25 0.01 10.82
N TYR A 10 -15.77 0.84 9.90
CA TYR A 10 -14.79 0.43 8.90
C TYR A 10 -13.76 1.50 8.55
N LEU A 11 -12.61 1.03 8.07
CA LEU A 11 -11.63 1.82 7.33
C LEU A 11 -11.54 1.29 5.90
N ARG A 12 -11.67 2.18 4.91
CA ARG A 12 -11.49 1.86 3.49
C ARG A 12 -10.27 2.60 2.97
N VAL A 13 -9.23 1.82 2.67
CA VAL A 13 -8.03 2.29 1.96
C VAL A 13 -8.26 2.13 0.46
N ASP A 14 -8.22 3.22 -0.29
CA ASP A 14 -8.33 3.17 -1.74
C ASP A 14 -7.00 2.78 -2.38
N THR A 15 -7.03 1.78 -3.25
CA THR A 15 -5.84 1.20 -3.89
C THR A 15 -5.75 1.54 -5.37
N LYS A 16 -6.76 2.23 -5.93
CA LYS A 16 -6.78 2.63 -7.33
C LYS A 16 -5.60 3.54 -7.63
N GLY A 17 -4.81 3.18 -8.66
CA GLY A 17 -3.63 3.93 -9.07
C GLY A 17 -2.33 3.50 -8.37
N PHE A 18 -2.38 2.48 -7.52
CA PHE A 18 -1.22 1.76 -7.01
C PHE A 18 -1.17 0.37 -7.67
N PRO A 19 -0.06 -0.01 -8.31
CA PRO A 19 0.07 -1.31 -8.99
C PRO A 19 0.10 -2.51 -8.03
N PHE A 20 0.47 -2.30 -6.77
CA PHE A 20 0.60 -3.35 -5.77
C PHE A 20 -0.09 -2.98 -4.47
N VAL A 21 -0.54 -3.99 -3.72
CA VAL A 21 -1.05 -3.85 -2.36
C VAL A 21 -0.45 -4.95 -1.50
N LEU A 22 0.32 -4.59 -0.48
CA LEU A 22 0.75 -5.54 0.53
C LEU A 22 -0.28 -5.59 1.67
N LEU A 23 -0.59 -6.82 2.08
CA LEU A 23 -1.33 -7.09 3.31
C LEU A 23 -0.37 -7.76 4.29
N TRP A 24 -0.25 -7.20 5.49
CA TRP A 24 0.71 -7.71 6.47
C TRP A 24 0.21 -7.56 7.90
N SER A 25 0.51 -8.55 8.74
CA SER A 25 0.36 -8.49 10.20
C SER A 25 1.58 -9.13 10.83
N LYS A 26 1.96 -8.66 12.02
CA LYS A 26 3.06 -9.24 12.79
C LYS A 26 2.59 -10.56 13.39
N PRO A 27 3.27 -11.70 13.12
CA PRO A 27 2.96 -12.95 13.79
C PRO A 27 3.04 -12.80 15.31
N GLY A 28 2.00 -13.25 16.01
CA GLY A 28 1.90 -13.18 17.47
C GLY A 28 1.31 -11.88 18.05
N ILE A 29 0.97 -10.89 17.22
CA ILE A 29 0.25 -9.69 17.66
C ILE A 29 -1.14 -9.69 16.98
N PRO A 30 -2.23 -9.86 17.75
CA PRO A 30 -3.58 -9.91 17.20
C PRO A 30 -4.13 -8.52 16.85
N ASP A 31 -5.29 -8.51 16.22
CA ASP A 31 -6.17 -7.33 16.08
C ASP A 31 -5.61 -6.13 15.32
N PHE A 32 -4.66 -6.38 14.40
CA PHE A 32 -4.22 -5.38 13.45
C PHE A 32 -3.84 -5.97 12.09
N VAL A 33 -3.97 -5.16 11.06
CA VAL A 33 -3.52 -5.47 9.70
C VAL A 33 -3.04 -4.18 9.02
N CYS A 34 -1.90 -4.26 8.36
CA CYS A 34 -1.41 -3.24 7.44
C CYS A 34 -2.04 -3.47 6.07
N ILE A 35 -2.52 -2.39 5.45
CA ILE A 35 -2.96 -2.35 4.06
C ILE A 35 -2.11 -1.30 3.38
N GLU A 36 -1.20 -1.73 2.50
CA GLU A 36 -0.12 -0.87 2.01
C GLU A 36 -0.16 -0.80 0.47
N PRO A 37 -0.80 0.23 -0.11
CA PRO A 37 -0.76 0.49 -1.54
C PRO A 37 0.64 0.96 -1.94
N TRP A 38 1.29 0.22 -2.84
CA TRP A 38 2.69 0.39 -3.18
C TRP A 38 2.86 0.69 -4.66
N MET A 39 3.85 1.53 -4.98
CA MET A 39 4.29 1.80 -6.36
C MET A 39 5.37 0.83 -6.83
N GLY A 40 5.98 0.07 -5.92
CA GLY A 40 6.95 -0.97 -6.19
C GLY A 40 7.26 -1.74 -4.91
N TYR A 41 7.96 -2.85 -5.02
CA TYR A 41 8.31 -3.69 -3.87
C TYR A 41 9.74 -4.22 -3.98
N PRO A 42 10.31 -4.74 -2.88
CA PRO A 42 11.62 -5.36 -2.93
C PRO A 42 11.65 -6.53 -3.92
N GLY A 43 12.41 -6.39 -5.00
CA GLY A 43 12.74 -7.48 -5.91
C GLY A 43 13.96 -8.28 -5.42
N PRO A 44 14.25 -9.43 -6.03
CA PRO A 44 15.48 -10.17 -5.73
C PRO A 44 16.73 -9.37 -6.14
N GLY A 45 17.82 -9.54 -5.38
CA GLY A 45 19.12 -8.96 -5.69
C GLY A 45 19.27 -7.47 -5.34
N HIS A 46 20.29 -6.84 -5.92
CA HIS A 46 20.71 -5.47 -5.58
C HIS A 46 20.52 -4.47 -6.71
N ASP A 47 20.14 -4.91 -7.91
CA ASP A 47 19.88 -4.02 -9.04
C ASP A 47 18.64 -3.17 -8.75
N LEU A 48 18.82 -1.85 -8.75
CA LEU A 48 17.76 -0.88 -8.52
C LEU A 48 16.82 -0.78 -9.72
N MET A 49 17.35 -0.90 -10.93
CA MET A 49 16.59 -0.74 -12.17
C MET A 49 15.71 -1.96 -12.46
N GLY A 50 16.13 -3.14 -12.00
CA GLY A 50 15.35 -4.38 -12.08
C GLY A 50 14.27 -4.55 -11.00
N ARG A 51 14.09 -3.60 -10.07
CA ARG A 51 13.08 -3.75 -9.00
C ARG A 51 11.65 -3.63 -9.56
N PRO A 52 10.73 -4.54 -9.19
CA PRO A 52 9.34 -4.45 -9.60
C PRO A 52 8.69 -3.13 -9.20
N GLY A 53 8.13 -2.41 -10.18
CA GLY A 53 7.51 -1.10 -9.97
C GLY A 53 8.49 0.06 -9.77
N ALA A 54 9.79 -0.15 -9.95
CA ALA A 54 10.73 0.97 -10.02
C ALA A 54 10.36 1.91 -11.17
N MET A 55 10.53 3.20 -10.92
CA MET A 55 10.25 4.25 -11.89
C MET A 55 11.44 5.20 -11.91
N GLU A 56 11.97 5.42 -13.10
CA GLU A 56 13.02 6.38 -13.34
C GLU A 56 12.41 7.78 -13.52
N LEU A 57 12.96 8.77 -12.83
CA LEU A 57 12.61 10.18 -13.02
C LEU A 57 13.81 10.90 -13.60
N ALA A 58 13.62 11.50 -14.78
CA ALA A 58 14.62 12.33 -15.41
C ALA A 58 14.90 13.61 -14.58
N PRO A 59 16.04 14.28 -14.78
CA PRO A 59 16.32 15.56 -14.13
C PRO A 59 15.18 16.58 -14.36
N GLY A 60 14.64 17.12 -13.26
CA GLY A 60 13.53 18.07 -13.28
C GLY A 60 12.12 17.44 -13.38
N ALA A 61 12.02 16.12 -13.52
CA ALA A 61 10.72 15.44 -13.51
C ALA A 61 10.14 15.33 -12.08
N SER A 62 8.80 15.31 -12.00
CA SER A 62 8.07 15.12 -10.75
C SER A 62 7.03 14.02 -10.89
N PHE A 63 6.80 13.28 -9.82
CA PHE A 63 5.72 12.31 -9.74
C PHE A 63 4.98 12.46 -8.42
N SER A 64 3.65 12.42 -8.48
CA SER A 64 2.78 12.50 -7.31
C SER A 64 1.70 11.43 -7.36
N ARG A 65 1.30 10.95 -6.18
CA ARG A 65 0.14 10.09 -5.96
C ARG A 65 -0.61 10.57 -4.74
N THR A 66 -1.89 10.21 -4.68
CA THR A 66 -2.76 10.53 -3.56
C THR A 66 -3.33 9.23 -3.03
N GLN A 67 -3.13 8.97 -1.75
CA GLN A 67 -3.81 7.89 -1.05
C GLN A 67 -5.01 8.44 -0.31
N ARG A 68 -6.13 7.73 -0.40
CA ARG A 68 -7.36 8.08 0.31
C ARG A 68 -7.69 6.98 1.31
N ILE A 69 -8.01 7.40 2.53
CA ILE A 69 -8.52 6.54 3.58
C ILE A 69 -9.86 7.13 4.01
N THR A 70 -10.92 6.34 3.91
CA THR A 70 -12.27 6.70 4.35
C THR A 70 -12.56 6.00 5.67
N VAL A 71 -13.11 6.74 6.63
CA VAL A 71 -13.61 6.21 7.90
C VAL A 71 -15.13 6.17 7.82
N GLY A 72 -15.72 5.03 8.18
CA GLY A 72 -17.17 4.88 8.30
C GLY A 72 -17.55 4.26 9.63
N VAL A 73 -18.79 4.54 10.05
CA VAL A 73 -19.44 4.01 11.25
C VAL A 73 -20.79 3.42 10.89
#